data_AF-A0A7S3DHD8-F1
#
_entry.id   AF-A0A7S3DHD8-F1
#
_cell.length_a   1.000
_cell.length_b   1.000
_cell.length_c   1.000
_cell.angle_alpha   90.00
_cell.angle_beta   90.00
_cell.angle_gamma   90.00
#
_symmetry.space_group_name_H-M   'P 1'
#
loop_
_entity.id
_entity.type
_entity.pdbx_description
1 polymer ?
#
loop_
_entity_poly.entity_id
_entity_poly.type
_entity_poly.pdbx_seq_one_letter_code
_entity_poly.pdbx_strand_id
1 'polypeptide(L)'
;VAFPSSSAVSMPVAETIPFSQLAQKLEEYRKDKVVPVLLDQSESNSVDTFLQYQHTTIIEGKKCVVDKMRGKPVDEIREELRKKLVEAMRHGVNLVLRLSNSAPMFKETFCDESTFPIEVFDGYKVTEEEVYKKLLHDDDHHDGRGSNVFFVRDTFSFVITSTFSAEDAEEFLANSFPLDNVKLVQVQM
;
A
#
# COMPACT_ATOMS: atom_id res chain seq x y z
N VAL A 1 25.33 18.76 32.34
CA VAL A 1 23.99 18.51 31.73
C VAL A 1 24.09 17.18 31.02
N ALA A 2 23.50 16.13 31.59
CA ALA A 2 23.53 14.79 31.01
C ALA A 2 22.49 14.73 29.89
N PHE A 3 22.90 14.33 28.69
CA PHE A 3 21.98 14.02 27.59
C PHE A 3 21.21 12.74 27.96
N PRO A 4 19.87 12.72 27.86
CA PRO A 4 19.12 11.50 28.06
C PRO A 4 19.54 10.48 27.00
N SER A 5 19.96 9.31 27.46
CA SER A 5 20.23 8.15 26.64
C SER A 5 18.97 7.81 25.85
N SER A 6 19.05 7.95 24.52
CA SER A 6 18.04 7.47 23.58
C SER A 6 17.81 5.98 23.87
N SER A 7 16.61 5.66 24.33
CA SER A 7 16.13 4.29 24.45
C SER A 7 16.14 3.66 23.06
N ALA A 8 17.02 2.70 22.85
CA ALA A 8 17.09 1.92 21.63
C ALA A 8 15.75 1.22 21.40
N VAL A 9 14.94 1.78 20.50
CA VAL A 9 13.79 1.08 19.95
C VAL A 9 14.37 -0.10 19.17
N SER A 10 14.09 -1.32 19.64
CA SER A 10 14.50 -2.55 18.97
C SER A 10 13.89 -2.54 17.56
N MET A 11 14.75 -2.46 16.55
CA MET A 11 14.38 -2.39 15.13
C MET A 11 13.56 -3.62 14.71
N PRO A 12 12.43 -3.47 14.01
CA PRO A 12 11.69 -4.59 13.44
C PRO A 12 12.50 -5.23 12.30
N VAL A 13 13.22 -6.32 12.63
CA VAL A 13 14.03 -7.08 11.65
C VAL A 13 13.16 -7.50 10.46
N ALA A 14 13.48 -6.98 9.27
CA ALA A 14 12.77 -7.33 8.04
C ALA A 14 12.84 -8.84 7.76
N GLU A 15 11.71 -9.45 7.40
CA GLU A 15 11.69 -10.85 6.96
C GLU A 15 12.42 -10.95 5.62
N THR A 16 13.39 -11.86 5.51
CA THR A 16 14.09 -12.07 4.24
C THR A 16 13.51 -13.29 3.52
N ILE A 17 13.10 -13.11 2.27
CA ILE A 17 12.56 -14.20 1.43
C ILE A 17 13.28 -14.29 0.08
N PRO A 18 13.48 -15.50 -0.48
CA PRO A 18 13.89 -15.66 -1.87
C PRO A 18 12.78 -15.22 -2.84
N PHE A 19 13.14 -14.64 -3.98
CA PHE A 19 12.19 -14.23 -5.03
C PHE A 19 11.32 -15.41 -5.51
N SER A 20 11.86 -16.62 -5.54
CA SER A 20 11.13 -17.84 -5.90
C SER A 20 9.96 -18.17 -4.97
N GLN A 21 9.95 -17.63 -3.74
CA GLN A 21 8.88 -17.81 -2.75
C GLN A 21 7.90 -16.64 -2.71
N LEU A 22 8.12 -15.57 -3.50
CA LEU A 22 7.33 -14.34 -3.44
C LEU A 22 5.83 -14.58 -3.66
N ALA A 23 5.48 -15.38 -4.68
CA ALA A 23 4.07 -15.68 -4.99
C ALA A 23 3.36 -16.40 -3.84
N GLN A 24 4.03 -17.38 -3.23
CA GLN A 24 3.49 -18.11 -2.08
C GLN A 24 3.32 -17.18 -0.88
N LYS A 25 4.34 -16.36 -0.60
CA LYS A 25 4.33 -15.44 0.55
C LYS A 25 3.26 -14.37 0.45
N LEU A 26 3.03 -13.81 -0.75
CA LEU A 26 1.94 -12.86 -0.98
C LEU A 26 0.56 -13.46 -0.67
N GLU A 27 0.36 -14.73 -1.00
CA GLU A 27 -0.87 -15.45 -0.69
C GLU A 27 -1.02 -15.74 0.82
N GLU A 28 0.08 -16.05 1.52
CA GLU A 28 0.11 -16.15 2.98
C GLU A 28 -0.25 -14.82 3.64
N TYR A 29 0.40 -13.72 3.25
CA TYR A 29 0.11 -12.38 3.78
C TYR A 29 -1.33 -11.95 3.54
N ARG A 30 -1.89 -12.26 2.37
CA ARG A 30 -3.32 -11.99 2.08
C ARG A 30 -4.23 -12.73 3.04
N LYS A 31 -3.99 -14.03 3.28
CA LYS A 31 -4.79 -14.84 4.21
C LYS A 31 -4.67 -14.36 5.66
N ASP A 32 -3.47 -14.00 6.06
CA ASP A 32 -3.17 -13.51 7.39
C ASP A 32 -3.54 -12.03 7.56
N LYS A 33 -4.06 -11.39 6.50
CA LYS A 33 -4.41 -9.97 6.44
C LYS A 33 -3.25 -9.06 6.86
N VAL A 34 -2.03 -9.38 6.43
CA VAL A 34 -0.83 -8.58 6.65
C VAL A 34 -0.54 -7.76 5.40
N VAL A 35 -0.24 -6.47 5.57
CA VAL A 35 0.21 -5.61 4.45
C VAL A 35 1.73 -5.71 4.32
N PRO A 36 2.27 -6.37 3.29
CA PRO A 36 3.72 -6.45 3.09
C PRO A 36 4.25 -5.18 2.44
N VAL A 37 5.42 -4.74 2.91
CA VAL A 37 6.30 -3.78 2.24
C VAL A 37 7.46 -4.58 1.66
N LEU A 38 7.40 -4.83 0.35
CA LEU A 38 8.43 -5.55 -0.38
C LEU A 38 9.58 -4.59 -0.73
N LEU A 39 10.75 -4.87 -0.17
CA LEU A 39 11.99 -4.16 -0.44
C LEU A 39 12.76 -4.92 -1.52
N ASP A 40 12.84 -4.32 -2.71
CA ASP A 40 13.53 -4.86 -3.88
C ASP A 40 14.64 -3.91 -4.33
N GLN A 41 15.89 -4.28 -4.04
CA GLN A 41 17.07 -3.53 -4.45
C GLN A 41 17.70 -4.06 -5.74
N SER A 42 17.02 -4.98 -6.45
CA SER A 42 17.53 -5.50 -7.72
C SER A 42 17.55 -4.41 -8.79
N GLU A 43 18.60 -4.40 -9.62
CA GLU A 43 18.70 -3.46 -10.74
C GLU A 43 17.55 -3.64 -11.76
N SER A 44 16.99 -4.86 -11.83
CA SER A 44 15.90 -5.22 -12.73
C SER A 44 14.50 -4.89 -12.19
N ASN A 45 14.36 -4.43 -10.93
CA ASN A 45 13.07 -4.23 -10.25
C ASN A 45 12.14 -5.46 -10.40
N SER A 46 12.69 -6.66 -10.19
CA SER A 46 12.01 -7.91 -10.53
C SER A 46 10.68 -8.09 -9.80
N VAL A 47 10.54 -7.55 -8.58
CA VAL A 47 9.27 -7.57 -7.81
C VAL A 47 8.19 -6.74 -8.50
N ASP A 48 8.51 -5.51 -8.92
CA ASP A 48 7.56 -4.65 -9.63
C ASP A 48 7.18 -5.26 -10.98
N THR A 49 8.14 -5.83 -11.70
CA THR A 49 7.88 -6.55 -12.96
C THR A 49 6.97 -7.76 -12.73
N PHE A 50 7.24 -8.56 -11.70
CA PHE A 50 6.41 -9.70 -11.33
C PHE A 50 4.96 -9.27 -11.03
N LEU A 51 4.77 -8.22 -10.22
CA LEU A 51 3.45 -7.70 -9.85
C LEU A 51 2.72 -7.07 -11.04
N GLN A 52 3.42 -6.44 -11.99
CA GLN A 52 2.82 -5.92 -13.23
C GLN A 52 2.26 -7.03 -14.13
N TYR A 53 2.89 -8.21 -14.13
CA TYR A 53 2.36 -9.37 -14.84
C TYR A 53 1.19 -10.04 -14.11
N GLN A 54 0.99 -9.74 -12.82
CA GLN A 54 -0.22 -10.12 -12.10
C GLN A 54 -1.36 -9.16 -12.47
N HIS A 55 -2.60 -9.59 -12.26
CA HIS A 55 -3.75 -8.71 -12.40
C HIS A 55 -3.75 -7.71 -11.22
N THR A 56 -3.18 -6.52 -11.43
CA THR A 56 -2.95 -5.53 -10.37
C THR A 56 -3.34 -4.11 -10.78
N THR A 57 -3.74 -3.33 -9.78
CA THR A 57 -3.96 -1.89 -9.89
C THR A 57 -2.78 -1.19 -9.22
N ILE A 58 -2.06 -0.35 -9.94
CA ILE A 58 -0.84 0.31 -9.43
C ILE A 58 -1.11 1.76 -9.06
N ILE A 59 -0.72 2.15 -7.85
CA ILE A 59 -0.60 3.52 -7.38
C ILE A 59 0.89 3.90 -7.40
N GLU A 60 1.21 4.95 -8.15
CA GLU A 60 2.56 5.50 -8.22
C GLU A 60 2.75 6.55 -7.12
N GLY A 61 3.35 6.18 -5.98
CA GLY A 61 3.53 7.10 -4.86
C GLY A 61 4.31 8.36 -5.24
N LYS A 62 5.38 8.20 -6.04
CA LYS A 62 6.17 9.33 -6.56
C LYS A 62 5.34 10.26 -7.45
N LYS A 63 4.37 9.73 -8.21
CA LYS A 63 3.49 10.55 -9.05
C LYS A 63 2.60 11.44 -8.20
N CYS A 64 2.05 10.94 -7.08
CA CYS A 64 1.24 11.76 -6.17
C CYS A 64 1.98 13.00 -5.68
N VAL A 65 3.26 12.85 -5.34
CA VAL A 65 4.13 13.97 -4.94
C VAL A 65 4.34 14.94 -6.11
N VAL A 66 4.68 14.42 -7.29
CA VAL A 66 4.93 15.24 -8.49
C VAL A 66 3.68 16.02 -8.92
N ASP A 67 2.51 15.39 -8.91
CA ASP A 67 1.26 16.03 -9.29
C ASP A 67 0.90 17.16 -8.31
N LYS A 68 1.07 16.94 -7.00
CA LYS A 68 0.93 18.01 -5.98
C LYS A 68 1.90 19.16 -6.24
N MET A 69 3.18 18.86 -6.53
CA MET A 69 4.19 19.88 -6.85
C MET A 69 3.86 20.67 -8.13
N ARG A 70 3.16 20.05 -9.08
CA ARG A 70 2.66 20.70 -10.30
C ARG A 70 1.37 21.50 -10.09
N GLY A 71 0.88 21.59 -8.85
CA GLY A 71 -0.29 22.38 -8.48
C GLY A 71 -1.62 21.65 -8.62
N LYS A 72 -1.63 20.32 -8.84
CA LYS A 72 -2.87 19.56 -8.79
C LYS A 72 -3.43 19.58 -7.36
N PRO A 73 -4.71 19.93 -7.15
CA PRO A 73 -5.32 19.91 -5.82
C PRO A 73 -5.20 18.53 -5.16
N VAL A 74 -4.93 18.51 -3.86
CA VAL A 74 -4.73 17.25 -3.11
C VAL A 74 -6.01 16.40 -3.13
N ASP A 75 -7.19 17.03 -3.10
CA ASP A 75 -8.48 16.33 -3.15
C ASP A 75 -8.68 15.57 -4.48
N GLU A 76 -8.19 16.12 -5.60
CA GLU A 76 -8.23 15.40 -6.88
C GLU A 76 -7.29 14.19 -6.89
N ILE A 77 -6.11 14.31 -6.26
CA ILE A 77 -5.16 13.19 -6.12
C ILE A 77 -5.79 12.09 -5.24
N ARG A 78 -6.40 12.50 -4.12
CA ARG A 78 -7.11 11.63 -3.19
C ARG A 78 -8.26 10.87 -3.86
N GLU A 79 -9.05 11.55 -4.69
CA GLU A 79 -10.13 10.91 -5.46
C GLU A 79 -9.59 9.89 -6.48
N GLU A 80 -8.44 10.14 -7.11
CA GLU A 80 -7.79 9.14 -7.97
C GLU A 80 -7.32 7.91 -7.19
N LEU A 81 -6.80 8.10 -5.97
CA LEU A 81 -6.42 7.02 -5.08
C LEU A 81 -7.65 6.19 -4.66
N ARG A 82 -8.76 6.86 -4.29
CA ARG A 82 -10.04 6.23 -3.95
C ARG A 82 -10.55 5.34 -5.08
N LYS A 83 -10.62 5.86 -6.30
CA LYS A 83 -11.08 5.11 -7.48
C LYS A 83 -10.29 3.82 -7.68
N LYS A 84 -8.95 3.89 -7.60
CA LYS A 84 -8.07 2.73 -7.73
C LYS A 84 -8.28 1.72 -6.60
N LEU A 85 -8.46 2.19 -5.37
CA LEU A 85 -8.73 1.34 -4.22
C LEU A 85 -10.08 0.62 -4.35
N VAL A 86 -11.14 1.35 -4.69
CA VAL A 86 -12.50 0.81 -4.88
C VAL A 86 -12.54 -0.18 -6.05
N GLU A 87 -11.88 0.14 -7.16
CA GLU A 87 -11.75 -0.76 -8.31
C GLU A 87 -11.02 -2.05 -7.92
N ALA A 88 -9.90 -1.93 -7.19
CA ALA A 88 -9.13 -3.09 -6.74
C ALA A 88 -9.95 -4.00 -5.81
N MET A 89 -10.71 -3.42 -4.88
CA MET A 89 -11.60 -4.15 -3.97
C MET A 89 -12.75 -4.84 -4.72
N ARG A 90 -13.37 -4.18 -5.69
CA ARG A 90 -14.48 -4.72 -6.49
C ARG A 90 -14.05 -5.94 -7.30
N HIS A 91 -12.88 -5.84 -7.94
CA HIS A 91 -12.37 -6.89 -8.81
C HIS A 91 -11.59 -7.96 -8.05
N GLY A 92 -11.20 -7.69 -6.79
CA GLY A 92 -10.45 -8.63 -5.97
C GLY A 92 -9.04 -8.84 -6.47
N VAL A 93 -8.38 -7.74 -6.79
CA VAL A 93 -7.07 -7.71 -7.44
C VAL A 93 -6.08 -7.04 -6.50
N ASN A 94 -4.78 -7.21 -6.76
CA ASN A 94 -3.79 -6.59 -5.89
C ASN A 94 -3.74 -5.08 -6.17
N LEU A 95 -3.92 -4.27 -5.13
CA LEU A 95 -3.58 -2.86 -5.16
C LEU A 95 -2.11 -2.73 -4.73
N VAL A 96 -1.28 -2.24 -5.64
CA VAL A 96 0.16 -2.07 -5.40
C VAL A 96 0.48 -0.59 -5.24
N LEU A 97 0.95 -0.20 -4.05
CA LEU A 97 1.52 1.13 -3.82
C LEU A 97 3.03 1.08 -4.10
N ARG A 98 3.42 1.55 -5.28
CA ARG A 98 4.82 1.61 -5.70
C ARG A 98 5.45 2.91 -5.23
N LEU A 99 6.37 2.81 -4.28
CA LEU A 99 7.11 3.95 -3.72
C LEU A 99 8.41 4.23 -4.49
N SER A 100 8.95 3.22 -5.17
CA SER A 100 10.29 3.28 -5.77
C SER A 100 11.31 3.77 -4.72
N ASN A 101 12.07 4.83 -5.03
CA ASN A 101 13.05 5.46 -4.15
C ASN A 101 12.50 6.70 -3.43
N SER A 102 11.20 6.74 -3.12
CA SER A 102 10.56 7.88 -2.46
C SER A 102 9.76 7.45 -1.23
N ALA A 103 9.57 8.39 -0.30
CA ALA A 103 8.69 8.20 0.86
C ALA A 103 7.64 9.33 0.90
N PRO A 104 6.58 9.26 0.07
CA PRO A 104 5.50 10.25 0.08
C PRO A 104 4.79 10.26 1.43
N MET A 105 4.51 11.43 2.01
CA MET A 105 3.81 11.53 3.31
C MET A 105 2.33 11.17 3.17
N PHE A 106 2.00 9.88 3.05
CA PHE A 106 0.64 9.40 2.91
C PHE A 106 -0.20 9.75 4.13
N LYS A 107 0.31 9.49 5.33
CA LYS A 107 -0.38 9.75 6.61
C LYS A 107 -0.91 11.18 6.73
N GLU A 108 -0.11 12.17 6.34
CA GLU A 108 -0.44 13.59 6.53
C GLU A 108 -1.09 14.23 5.30
N THR A 109 -0.71 13.80 4.09
CA THR A 109 -1.13 14.48 2.86
C THR A 109 -2.18 13.68 2.09
N PHE A 110 -1.94 12.41 1.82
CA PHE A 110 -2.72 11.66 0.82
C PHE A 110 -3.78 10.75 1.42
N CYS A 111 -3.72 10.49 2.73
CA CYS A 111 -4.77 9.76 3.42
C CYS A 111 -5.89 10.72 3.87
N ASP A 112 -7.12 10.22 3.77
CA ASP A 112 -8.35 10.90 4.17
C ASP A 112 -9.43 9.84 4.39
N GLU A 113 -10.25 10.01 5.44
CA GLU A 113 -11.27 9.03 5.85
C GLU A 113 -12.31 8.73 4.76
N SER A 114 -12.57 9.70 3.86
CA SER A 114 -13.62 9.59 2.83
C SER A 114 -13.11 9.10 1.47
N THR A 115 -11.80 9.17 1.22
CA THR A 115 -11.24 8.82 -0.10
C THR A 115 -10.16 7.74 -0.02
N PHE A 116 -9.16 7.89 0.85
CA PHE A 116 -8.05 6.95 0.95
C PHE A 116 -7.66 6.79 2.42
N PRO A 117 -8.37 5.92 3.16
CA PRO A 117 -8.31 5.89 4.61
C PRO A 117 -6.98 5.30 5.08
N ILE A 118 -6.51 5.69 6.26
CA ILE A 118 -5.23 5.18 6.81
C ILE A 118 -5.30 3.67 7.09
N GLU A 119 -6.51 3.14 7.25
CA GLU A 119 -6.87 1.74 7.45
C GLU A 119 -6.43 0.83 6.29
N VAL A 120 -6.07 1.37 5.12
CA VAL A 120 -5.44 0.60 4.05
C VAL A 120 -4.11 -0.01 4.49
N PHE A 121 -3.40 0.64 5.43
CA PHE A 121 -2.14 0.15 6.00
C PHE A 121 -2.34 -0.73 7.23
N ASP A 122 -3.57 -0.88 7.72
CA ASP A 122 -3.86 -1.54 8.99
C ASP A 122 -4.58 -2.87 8.77
N GLY A 123 -3.81 -3.90 8.43
CA GLY A 123 -4.28 -5.29 8.48
C GLY A 123 -5.59 -5.57 7.73
N TYR A 124 -5.80 -4.91 6.58
CA TYR A 124 -7.02 -5.00 5.76
C TYR A 124 -8.29 -4.47 6.44
N LYS A 125 -8.19 -3.63 7.47
CA LYS A 125 -9.36 -2.93 8.07
C LYS A 125 -10.16 -2.15 7.03
N VAL A 126 -9.52 -1.68 5.96
CA VAL A 126 -10.23 -1.06 4.83
C VAL A 126 -11.30 -1.97 4.20
N THR A 127 -11.18 -3.29 4.32
CA THR A 127 -12.15 -4.26 3.78
C THR A 127 -13.38 -4.46 4.68
N GLU A 128 -13.39 -3.88 5.88
CA GLU A 128 -14.54 -3.92 6.77
C GLU A 128 -15.66 -3.03 6.24
N GLU A 129 -16.90 -3.51 6.37
CA GLU A 129 -18.09 -2.86 5.81
C GLU A 129 -18.27 -1.41 6.29
N GLU A 130 -17.97 -1.15 7.56
CA GLU A 130 -18.03 0.18 8.17
C GLU A 130 -16.99 1.15 7.61
N VAL A 131 -15.91 0.64 7.02
CA VAL A 131 -14.82 1.44 6.44
C VAL A 131 -15.06 1.63 4.96
N TYR A 132 -15.16 0.56 4.16
CA TYR A 132 -15.22 0.73 2.70
C TYR A 132 -16.50 1.44 2.25
N LYS A 133 -17.63 1.33 2.97
CA LYS A 133 -18.86 2.04 2.60
C LYS A 133 -18.70 3.55 2.58
N LYS A 134 -17.81 4.10 3.41
CA LYS A 134 -17.50 5.55 3.44
C LYS A 134 -16.78 6.01 2.17
N LEU A 135 -16.15 5.07 1.45
CA LEU A 135 -15.39 5.32 0.22
C LEU A 135 -16.25 5.21 -1.04
N LEU A 136 -17.47 4.68 -0.92
CA LEU A 136 -18.34 4.44 -2.06
C LEU A 136 -19.13 5.70 -2.38
N HIS A 137 -19.07 6.10 -3.65
CA HIS A 137 -20.01 7.03 -4.24
C HIS A 137 -21.18 6.26 -4.87
N ASP A 138 -22.25 6.97 -5.21
CA ASP A 138 -23.43 6.37 -5.86
C ASP A 138 -23.04 5.62 -7.14
N ASP A 139 -22.15 6.20 -7.95
CA ASP A 139 -21.64 5.59 -9.18
C ASP A 139 -20.88 4.27 -8.96
N ASP A 140 -20.33 4.05 -7.75
CA ASP A 140 -19.62 2.81 -7.42
C ASP A 140 -20.59 1.64 -7.15
N HIS A 141 -21.90 1.86 -7.09
CA HIS A 141 -22.82 0.75 -6.89
C HIS A 141 -23.14 0.01 -8.20
N HIS A 142 -22.82 0.62 -9.35
CA HIS A 142 -23.09 0.07 -10.66
C HIS A 142 -21.97 -0.85 -11.15
N ASP A 143 -22.27 -2.14 -11.31
CA ASP A 143 -21.34 -3.12 -11.89
C ASP A 143 -21.44 -3.26 -13.41
N GLY A 144 -22.25 -2.42 -14.07
CA GLY A 144 -22.56 -2.50 -15.50
C GLY A 144 -23.42 -3.72 -15.90
N ARG A 145 -23.80 -4.57 -14.94
CA ARG A 145 -24.65 -5.77 -15.13
C ARG A 145 -26.02 -5.63 -14.47
N GLY A 146 -26.35 -4.45 -13.96
CA GLY A 146 -27.65 -4.12 -13.38
C GLY A 146 -27.79 -4.50 -11.91
N SER A 147 -26.72 -4.95 -11.24
CA SER A 147 -26.70 -5.03 -9.78
C SER A 147 -26.27 -3.68 -9.20
N ASN A 148 -26.95 -3.23 -8.15
CA ASN A 148 -26.65 -1.98 -7.45
C ASN A 148 -25.94 -2.25 -6.10
N VAL A 149 -25.09 -3.27 -6.08
CA VAL A 149 -24.49 -3.80 -4.85
C VAL A 149 -22.98 -3.81 -5.00
N PHE A 150 -22.30 -3.20 -4.03
CA PHE A 150 -20.86 -3.28 -3.89
C PHE A 150 -20.47 -4.33 -2.85
N PHE A 151 -19.51 -5.18 -3.19
CA PHE A 151 -18.92 -6.12 -2.25
C PHE A 151 -17.42 -6.24 -2.50
N VAL A 152 -16.64 -6.23 -1.43
CA VAL A 152 -15.20 -6.45 -1.49
C VAL A 152 -14.95 -7.94 -1.73
N ARG A 153 -14.14 -8.27 -2.73
CA ARG A 153 -13.74 -9.65 -3.00
C ARG A 153 -12.69 -10.11 -1.99
N ASP A 154 -12.78 -11.37 -1.59
CA ASP A 154 -11.82 -12.03 -0.70
C ASP A 154 -10.40 -12.12 -1.31
N THR A 155 -10.29 -12.09 -2.63
CA THR A 155 -9.01 -12.09 -3.37
C THR A 155 -8.31 -10.73 -3.40
N PHE A 156 -8.95 -9.65 -2.93
CA PHE A 156 -8.28 -8.35 -2.81
C PHE A 156 -7.02 -8.44 -1.93
N SER A 157 -5.95 -7.74 -2.33
CA SER A 157 -4.75 -7.59 -1.52
C SER A 157 -4.17 -6.20 -1.64
N PHE A 158 -3.48 -5.73 -0.60
CA PHE A 158 -2.73 -4.48 -0.63
C PHE A 158 -1.25 -4.76 -0.39
N VAL A 159 -0.40 -4.29 -1.30
CA VAL A 159 1.04 -4.55 -1.30
C VAL A 159 1.76 -3.23 -1.52
N ILE A 160 2.84 -3.00 -0.78
CA ILE A 160 3.68 -1.82 -0.95
C ILE A 160 5.03 -2.30 -1.51
N THR A 161 5.59 -1.59 -2.48
CA THR A 161 6.93 -1.87 -3.00
C THR A 161 7.84 -0.66 -2.87
N SER A 162 9.10 -0.90 -2.53
CA SER A 162 10.12 0.13 -2.42
C SER A 162 11.49 -0.41 -2.83
N THR A 163 12.35 0.48 -3.33
CA THR A 163 13.75 0.18 -3.64
C THR A 163 14.70 0.58 -2.51
N PHE A 164 14.19 0.96 -1.34
CA PHE A 164 15.02 1.24 -0.17
C PHE A 164 15.70 -0.04 0.34
N SER A 165 16.87 0.13 0.95
CA SER A 165 17.47 -0.93 1.76
C SER A 165 16.63 -1.19 3.00
N ALA A 166 16.79 -2.35 3.64
CA ALA A 166 16.11 -2.63 4.91
C ALA A 166 16.47 -1.62 6.00
N GLU A 167 17.73 -1.15 6.02
CA GLU A 167 18.23 -0.14 6.97
C GLU A 167 17.58 1.22 6.73
N ASP A 168 17.47 1.63 5.47
CA ASP A 168 16.90 2.92 5.06
C ASP A 168 15.37 2.94 5.17
N ALA A 169 14.71 1.80 4.90
CA ALA A 169 13.26 1.72 4.78
C ALA A 169 12.57 2.15 6.08
N GLU A 170 13.08 1.76 7.25
CA GLU A 170 12.51 2.16 8.53
C GLU A 170 12.55 3.67 8.71
N GLU A 171 13.72 4.31 8.50
CA GLU A 171 13.90 5.74 8.68
C GLU A 171 13.04 6.55 7.70
N PHE A 172 13.08 6.21 6.41
CA PHE A 172 12.35 6.97 5.39
C PHE A 172 10.83 6.71 5.45
N LEU A 173 10.38 5.50 5.76
CA LEU A 173 8.96 5.15 5.73
C LEU A 173 8.23 5.40 7.05
N ALA A 174 8.94 5.57 8.19
CA ALA A 174 8.30 5.83 9.49
C ALA A 174 7.36 7.04 9.49
N ASN A 175 7.68 8.07 8.69
CA ASN A 175 6.86 9.27 8.56
C ASN A 175 5.85 9.19 7.39
N SER A 176 5.95 8.16 6.56
CA SER A 176 5.13 7.98 5.36
C SER A 176 3.76 7.40 5.70
N PHE A 177 3.73 6.30 6.46
CA PHE A 177 2.53 5.58 6.90
C PHE A 177 2.82 4.78 8.18
N PRO A 178 1.80 4.28 8.91
CA PRO A 178 1.98 3.56 10.17
C PRO A 178 2.73 2.24 9.95
N LEU A 179 3.99 2.16 10.38
CA LEU A 179 4.82 0.95 10.20
C LEU A 179 4.40 -0.21 11.12
N ASP A 180 3.75 0.07 12.24
CA ASP A 180 3.37 -0.95 13.24
C ASP A 180 2.41 -2.03 12.68
N ASN A 181 1.71 -1.71 11.59
CA ASN A 181 0.70 -2.57 11.00
C ASN A 181 1.13 -3.20 9.66
N VAL A 182 2.35 -2.91 9.21
CA VAL A 182 2.89 -3.46 7.96
C VAL A 182 4.08 -4.37 8.27
N LYS A 183 4.39 -5.27 7.33
CA LYS A 183 5.53 -6.18 7.47
C LYS A 183 6.60 -5.83 6.45
N LEU A 184 7.78 -5.41 6.90
CA LEU A 184 8.94 -5.22 6.03
C LEU A 184 9.46 -6.58 5.57
N VAL A 185 9.62 -6.74 4.25
CA VAL A 185 10.05 -7.98 3.61
C VAL A 185 11.16 -7.68 2.60
N GLN A 186 12.37 -8.16 2.87
CA GLN A 186 13.48 -8.05 1.94
C GLN A 186 13.44 -9.22 0.94
N VAL A 187 13.37 -8.90 -0.35
CA VAL A 187 13.34 -9.91 -1.42
C VAL A 187 14.75 -10.11 -1.97
N GLN A 188 15.27 -11.33 -1.82
CA GLN A 188 16.57 -11.73 -2.36
C GLN A 188 16.39 -12.37 -3.74
N MET A 189 17.17 -11.90 -4.71
CA MET A 189 17.21 -12.45 -6.07
C MET A 189 18.01 -13.75 -6.13
#